data_AF-A0AAW1KD68-F1
#
_entry.id   AF-A0AAW1KD68-F1
#
_cell.length_a   1.000
_cell.length_b   1.000
_cell.length_c   1.000
_cell.angle_alpha   90.00
_cell.angle_beta   90.00
_cell.angle_gamma   90.00
#
_symmetry.space_group_name_H-M   'P 1'
#
loop_
_entity.id
_entity.type
_entity.pdbx_description
1 polymer ?
#
loop_
_entity_poly.entity_id
_entity_poly.type
_entity_poly.pdbx_seq_one_letter_code
_entity_poly.pdbx_strand_id
1 'polypeptide(L)'
;MENFDELMRFSEIFKPIVETPEEIKPVNDIGTFSKAQPLLRAIITNELIVSILTASSLFAFTLPLSRILQSINLDLSVAVEHMDTIINQTKKMTVDIDQVFSHIFEEAQVYTYL
;
A
#
# COMPACT_ATOMS: atom_id res chain seq x y z
N MET A 1 14.08 4.20 -5.29
CA MET A 1 14.03 3.18 -4.24
C MET A 1 13.33 3.73 -3.01
N GLU A 2 13.77 4.91 -2.52
CA GLU A 2 13.14 5.66 -1.41
C GLU A 2 11.60 5.70 -1.51
N ASN A 3 11.03 6.20 -2.61
CA ASN A 3 9.56 6.26 -2.76
C ASN A 3 8.86 4.89 -2.74
N PHE A 4 9.52 3.80 -3.16
CA PHE A 4 8.94 2.45 -3.10
C PHE A 4 8.96 1.92 -1.66
N ASP A 5 10.09 2.03 -0.98
CA ASP A 5 10.23 1.60 0.41
C ASP A 5 9.35 2.44 1.34
N GLU A 6 9.19 3.74 1.05
CA GLU A 6 8.29 4.65 1.77
C GLU A 6 6.82 4.25 1.61
N LEU A 7 6.36 3.91 0.41
CA LEU A 7 4.99 3.46 0.19
C LEU A 7 4.72 2.13 0.90
N MET A 8 5.65 1.17 0.79
CA MET A 8 5.54 -0.13 1.48
C MET A 8 5.47 0.09 3.00
N ARG A 9 6.38 0.90 3.54
CA ARG A 9 6.38 1.26 4.96
C ARG A 9 5.10 1.97 5.36
N PHE A 10 4.58 2.89 4.53
CA PHE A 10 3.32 3.58 4.78
C PHE A 10 2.15 2.59 4.86
N SER A 11 2.09 1.61 3.95
CA SER A 11 1.09 0.54 3.98
C SER A 11 1.19 -0.30 5.26
N GLU A 12 2.39 -0.68 5.69
CA GLU A 12 2.62 -1.45 6.92
C GLU A 12 2.16 -0.71 8.19
N ILE A 13 2.36 0.61 8.23
CA ILE A 13 1.97 1.44 9.39
C ILE A 13 0.61 2.14 9.18
N PHE A 14 -0.13 1.81 8.13
CA PHE A 14 -1.39 2.50 7.83
C PHE A 14 -2.43 2.28 8.93
N LYS A 15 -2.50 1.05 9.47
CA LYS A 15 -3.36 0.71 10.61
C LYS A 15 -3.15 1.63 11.81
N PRO A 16 -1.94 1.74 12.41
CA PRO A 16 -1.72 2.64 13.54
C PRO A 16 -1.90 4.12 13.18
N ILE A 17 -1.70 4.54 11.92
CA ILE A 17 -2.01 5.91 11.46
C ILE A 17 -3.52 6.20 11.57
N VAL A 18 -4.38 5.21 11.33
CA VAL A 18 -5.85 5.32 11.44
C VAL A 18 -6.31 5.21 12.89
N GLU A 19 -5.83 4.21 13.63
CA GLU A 19 -6.28 3.94 15.01
C GLU A 19 -5.89 5.09 15.98
N THR A 20 -4.71 5.69 15.81
CA THR A 20 -4.23 6.73 16.74
C THR A 20 -5.18 7.94 16.80
N PRO A 21 -5.59 8.56 15.68
CA PRO A 21 -6.63 9.61 15.67
C PRO A 21 -8.02 9.16 16.17
N GLU A 22 -8.40 7.89 15.99
CA GLU A 22 -9.70 7.37 16.44
C GLU A 22 -9.80 7.26 17.97
N GLU A 23 -8.69 6.96 18.64
CA GLU A 23 -8.59 6.87 20.10
C GLU A 23 -8.66 8.24 20.78
N ILE A 24 -8.33 9.32 20.07
CA ILE A 24 -8.42 10.68 20.60
C ILE A 24 -9.90 11.05 20.75
N LYS A 25 -10.33 11.31 21.99
CA LYS A 25 -11.69 11.73 22.31
C LYS A 25 -11.74 13.21 22.70
N PRO A 26 -12.85 13.94 22.42
CA PRO A 26 -12.99 15.35 22.80
C PRO A 26 -12.85 15.60 24.30
N VAL A 27 -13.25 14.62 25.12
CA VAL A 27 -13.18 14.66 26.58
C VAL A 27 -11.73 14.63 27.10
N ASN A 28 -10.79 14.12 26.30
CA ASN A 28 -9.37 14.02 26.67
C ASN A 28 -8.61 15.30 26.27
N ASP A 29 -8.78 15.75 25.02
CA ASP A 29 -8.14 16.95 24.49
C ASP A 29 -8.90 17.46 23.25
N ILE A 30 -9.70 18.52 23.44
CA ILE A 30 -10.48 19.12 22.36
C ILE A 30 -9.61 19.78 21.28
N GLY A 31 -8.45 20.32 21.67
CA GLY A 31 -7.53 20.99 20.77
C GLY A 31 -6.87 20.01 19.81
N THR A 32 -6.42 18.87 20.33
CA THR A 32 -5.85 17.80 19.49
C THR A 32 -6.94 17.06 18.71
N PHE A 33 -8.09 16.77 19.33
CA PHE A 33 -9.24 16.13 18.65
C PHE A 33 -9.68 16.92 17.41
N SER A 34 -9.85 18.23 17.54
CA SER A 34 -10.29 19.09 16.43
C SER A 34 -9.34 19.10 15.22
N LYS A 35 -8.06 18.76 15.42
CA LYS A 35 -7.05 18.65 14.36
C LYS A 35 -6.92 17.22 13.82
N ALA A 36 -6.99 16.22 14.69
CA ALA A 36 -6.83 14.81 14.33
C ALA A 36 -8.01 14.30 13.49
N GLN A 37 -9.23 14.74 13.78
CA GLN A 37 -10.43 14.24 13.11
C GLN A 37 -10.53 14.62 11.62
N PRO A 38 -10.23 15.86 11.20
CA PRO A 38 -10.12 16.18 9.77
C PRO A 38 -9.02 15.38 9.06
N LEU A 39 -7.87 15.16 9.71
CA LEU A 39 -6.79 14.35 9.15
C LEU A 39 -7.24 12.92 8.93
N LEU A 40 -7.85 12.29 9.94
CA LEU A 40 -8.43 10.95 9.85
C LEU A 40 -9.38 10.86 8.65
N ARG A 41 -10.37 11.76 8.56
CA ARG A 41 -11.33 11.81 7.46
C ARG A 41 -10.69 11.97 6.08
N ALA A 42 -9.58 12.69 5.99
CA ALA A 42 -8.86 12.87 4.73
C ALA A 42 -8.13 11.60 4.27
N ILE A 43 -7.74 10.72 5.20
CA ILE A 43 -6.94 9.52 4.90
C ILE A 43 -7.77 8.22 4.85
N ILE A 44 -8.95 8.18 5.46
CA ILE A 44 -9.84 6.99 5.40
C ILE A 44 -10.81 7.02 4.20
N THR A 45 -10.37 7.56 3.07
CA THR A 45 -11.17 7.52 1.84
C THR A 45 -10.97 6.18 1.14
N ASN A 46 -12.06 5.61 0.62
CA ASN A 46 -12.02 4.33 -0.10
C ASN A 46 -11.05 4.40 -1.28
N GLU A 47 -11.01 5.52 -1.99
CA GLU A 47 -10.13 5.74 -3.11
C GLU A 47 -8.65 5.68 -2.71
N LEU A 48 -8.29 6.31 -1.58
CA LEU A 48 -6.91 6.32 -1.11
C LEU A 48 -6.48 4.93 -0.64
N ILE A 49 -7.33 4.26 0.15
CA ILE A 49 -7.04 2.94 0.72
C ILE A 49 -6.87 1.91 -0.38
N VAL A 50 -7.82 1.83 -1.32
CA VAL A 50 -7.73 0.91 -2.45
C VAL A 50 -6.49 1.23 -3.31
N SER A 51 -6.16 2.52 -3.50
CA SER A 51 -4.95 2.91 -4.24
C SER A 51 -3.67 2.44 -3.56
N ILE A 52 -3.55 2.59 -2.23
CA ILE A 52 -2.38 2.16 -1.46
C ILE A 52 -2.23 0.64 -1.52
N LEU A 53 -3.32 -0.11 -1.29
CA LEU A 53 -3.30 -1.58 -1.32
C LEU A 53 -2.94 -2.10 -2.72
N THR A 54 -3.53 -1.52 -3.76
CA THR A 54 -3.21 -1.87 -5.15
C THR A 54 -1.76 -1.56 -5.50
N ALA A 55 -1.28 -0.36 -5.15
CA ALA A 55 0.09 0.06 -5.42
C ALA A 55 1.10 -0.80 -4.65
N SER A 56 0.84 -1.09 -3.37
CA SER A 56 1.71 -1.93 -2.55
C SER A 56 1.79 -3.36 -3.08
N SER A 57 0.66 -3.92 -3.52
CA SER A 57 0.62 -5.22 -4.20
C SER A 57 1.50 -5.23 -5.45
N LEU A 58 1.36 -4.24 -6.34
CA LEU A 58 2.21 -4.13 -7.54
C LEU A 58 3.69 -3.90 -7.21
N PHE A 59 3.96 -3.11 -6.17
CA PHE A 59 5.30 -2.74 -5.75
C PHE A 59 6.05 -3.89 -5.09
N ALA A 60 5.36 -4.78 -4.39
CA ALA A 60 5.94 -5.98 -3.79
C ALA A 60 6.71 -6.83 -4.83
N PHE A 61 6.20 -6.94 -6.06
CA PHE A 61 6.84 -7.73 -7.12
C PHE A 61 7.86 -6.94 -7.95
N THR A 62 7.72 -5.61 -8.04
CA THR A 62 8.62 -4.75 -8.84
C THR A 62 9.81 -4.20 -8.05
N LEU A 63 9.73 -4.13 -6.72
CA LEU A 63 10.80 -3.68 -5.84
C LEU A 63 12.07 -4.56 -5.91
N PRO A 64 11.98 -5.90 -5.93
CA PRO A 64 13.16 -6.75 -6.12
C PRO A 64 13.92 -6.42 -7.42
N LEU A 65 13.21 -6.25 -8.53
CA LEU A 65 13.82 -5.87 -9.80
C LEU A 65 14.45 -4.47 -9.71
N SER A 66 13.77 -3.51 -9.07
CA SER A 66 14.31 -2.18 -8.83
C SER A 66 15.65 -2.23 -8.09
N ARG A 67 15.77 -3.11 -7.08
CA ARG A 67 17.02 -3.34 -6.31
C ARG A 67 18.10 -3.99 -7.15
N ILE A 68 17.77 -4.98 -7.97
CA ILE A 68 18.71 -5.63 -8.89
C ILE A 68 19.29 -4.60 -9.88
N LEU A 69 18.43 -3.80 -10.52
CA LEU A 69 18.84 -2.78 -11.50
C LEU A 69 19.71 -1.67 -10.91
N GLN A 70 19.63 -1.44 -9.60
CA GLN A 70 20.44 -0.45 -8.87
C GLN A 70 21.69 -1.07 -8.22
N SER A 71 21.89 -2.38 -8.33
CA SER A 71 23.06 -3.07 -7.78
C SER A 71 24.34 -2.64 -8.51
N ILE A 72 25.40 -2.39 -7.75
CA ILE A 72 26.76 -2.18 -8.29
C ILE A 72 27.27 -3.41 -9.06
N ASN A 73 26.75 -4.60 -8.75
CA ASN A 73 27.07 -5.87 -9.39
C ASN A 73 25.86 -6.35 -10.20
N LEU A 74 25.35 -5.51 -11.10
CA LEU A 74 24.19 -5.83 -11.93
C LEU A 74 24.47 -7.09 -12.76
N ASP A 75 23.68 -8.13 -12.50
CA ASP A 75 23.55 -9.30 -13.38
C ASP A 75 22.32 -9.12 -14.26
N LEU A 76 22.54 -8.86 -15.55
CA LEU A 76 21.48 -8.61 -16.50
C LEU A 76 20.62 -9.86 -16.76
N SER A 77 21.20 -11.07 -16.66
CA SER A 77 20.44 -12.31 -16.84
C SER A 77 19.44 -12.48 -15.71
N VAL A 78 19.88 -12.27 -14.46
CA VAL A 78 18.98 -12.27 -13.29
C VAL A 78 17.90 -11.19 -13.40
N ALA A 79 18.25 -9.99 -13.88
CA ALA A 79 17.27 -8.92 -14.07
C ALA A 79 16.18 -9.30 -15.09
N VAL A 80 16.55 -9.95 -16.20
CA VAL A 80 15.60 -10.41 -17.22
C VAL A 80 14.69 -11.51 -16.68
N GLU A 81 15.23 -12.49 -15.94
CA GLU A 81 14.41 -13.53 -15.30
C GLU A 81 13.38 -12.96 -14.31
N HIS A 82 13.78 -11.96 -13.52
CA HIS A 82 12.87 -11.23 -12.63
C HIS A 82 11.82 -10.44 -13.42
N MET A 83 12.19 -9.83 -14.55
CA MET A 83 11.25 -9.11 -15.41
C MET A 83 10.19 -10.05 -16.01
N ASP A 84 10.59 -11.23 -16.47
CA ASP A 84 9.66 -12.25 -16.98
C ASP A 84 8.69 -12.72 -15.88
N THR A 85 9.19 -12.86 -14.65
CA THR A 85 8.36 -13.19 -13.49
C THR A 85 7.30 -12.11 -13.24
N ILE A 86 7.70 -10.84 -13.24
CA ILE A 86 6.78 -9.70 -13.08
C ILE A 86 5.74 -9.68 -14.20
N ILE A 87 6.15 -9.83 -15.46
CA ILE A 87 5.23 -9.87 -16.61
C ILE A 87 4.21 -10.99 -16.44
N ASN A 88 4.64 -12.17 -16.04
CA ASN A 88 3.76 -13.33 -15.85
C ASN A 88 2.80 -13.13 -14.68
N GLN A 89 3.25 -12.55 -13.56
CA GLN A 89 2.39 -12.23 -12.42
C GLN A 89 1.34 -11.18 -12.77
N THR A 90 1.75 -10.08 -13.41
CA THR A 90 0.83 -9.02 -13.82
C THR A 90 -0.21 -9.53 -14.82
N LYS A 91 0.20 -10.39 -15.77
CA LYS A 91 -0.75 -11.03 -16.70
C LYS A 91 -1.77 -11.91 -15.97
N LYS A 92 -1.34 -12.70 -14.98
CA LYS A 92 -2.26 -13.51 -14.17
C LYS A 92 -3.25 -12.63 -13.42
N MET A 93 -2.79 -11.53 -12.82
CA MET A 93 -3.67 -10.56 -12.17
C MET A 93 -4.71 -9.99 -13.13
N THR A 94 -4.35 -9.71 -14.38
CA THR A 94 -5.31 -9.22 -15.39
C THR A 94 -6.34 -10.29 -15.79
N VAL A 95 -5.99 -11.58 -15.77
CA VAL A 95 -6.93 -12.66 -16.08
C VAL A 95 -7.96 -12.84 -14.96
N ASP A 96 -7.52 -12.79 -13.70
CA ASP A 96 -8.37 -12.99 -12.52
C ASP A 96 -8.67 -11.66 -11.80
N ILE A 97 -8.86 -10.59 -12.58
CA ILE A 97 -8.90 -9.21 -12.08
C ILE A 97 -10.01 -8.97 -11.06
N ASP A 98 -11.16 -9.63 -11.23
CA ASP A 98 -12.29 -9.54 -10.31
C ASP A 98 -11.94 -10.15 -8.95
N GLN A 99 -11.21 -11.28 -8.94
CA GLN A 99 -10.75 -11.92 -7.71
C GLN A 99 -9.68 -11.07 -7.02
N VAL A 100 -8.75 -10.49 -7.79
CA VAL A 100 -7.71 -9.59 -7.27
C VAL A 100 -8.36 -8.38 -6.60
N PHE A 101 -9.31 -7.71 -7.25
CA PHE A 101 -9.99 -6.59 -6.65
C PHE A 101 -10.89 -6.99 -5.49
N SER A 102 -11.58 -8.14 -5.54
CA SER A 102 -12.36 -8.65 -4.40
C SER A 102 -11.49 -8.75 -3.14
N HIS A 103 -10.29 -9.31 -3.27
CA HIS A 103 -9.36 -9.42 -2.15
C HIS A 103 -8.89 -8.04 -1.64
N ILE A 104 -8.58 -7.11 -2.55
CA ILE A 104 -8.21 -5.73 -2.19
C ILE A 104 -9.36 -5.02 -1.46
N PHE A 105 -10.61 -5.23 -1.89
CA PHE A 105 -11.78 -4.64 -1.22
C PHE A 105 -12.03 -5.26 0.15
N GLU A 106 -11.87 -6.58 0.30
CA GLU A 106 -11.94 -7.26 1.60
C GLU A 106 -10.87 -6.73 2.57
N GLU A 107 -9.64 -6.52 2.10
CA GLU A 107 -8.58 -5.94 2.92
C GLU A 107 -8.86 -4.47 3.27
N ALA A 108 -9.45 -3.70 2.35
CA ALA A 108 -9.84 -2.31 2.60
C ALA A 108 -10.89 -2.17 3.71
N GLN A 109 -11.79 -3.14 3.88
CA GLN A 109 -12.82 -3.15 4.94
C GLN A 109 -12.22 -3.16 6.35
N VAL A 110 -10.95 -3.53 6.53
CA VAL A 110 -10.29 -3.44 7.85
C VAL A 110 -10.13 -1.98 8.29
N TYR A 111 -10.04 -1.05 7.34
CA TYR A 111 -9.75 0.36 7.58
C TYR A 111 -10.99 1.26 7.46
N THR A 112 -12.07 0.76 6.86
CA THR A 112 -13.30 1.50 6.65
C THR A 112 -14.48 0.71 7.21
N TYR A 113 -15.36 1.39 7.95
CA TYR A 113 -16.64 0.83 8.39
C TYR A 113 -17.63 0.76 7.22
N LEU A 114 -17.32 -0.03 6.18
CA LEU A 114 -18.26 -0.39 5.10
C LEU A 114 -19.28 -1.43 5.58
#